data_AF-A0A2P8E0M2-F1
#
_entry.id   AF-A0A2P8E0M2-F1
#
_cell.length_a   1.000
_cell.length_b   1.000
_cell.length_c   1.000
_cell.angle_alpha   90.00
_cell.angle_beta   90.00
_cell.angle_gamma   90.00
#
_symmetry.space_group_name_H-M   'P 1'
#
loop_
_entity.id
_entity.type
_entity.pdbx_description
1 polymer ?
#
loop_
_entity_poly.entity_id
_entity_poly.type
_entity_poly.pdbx_seq_one_letter_code
_entity_poly.pdbx_strand_id
1 'polypeptide(L)'
;MKSILDIEVSCFAYYNEVNHPKTVNLLAWLTSTKYKDKVDLIRSLDDKKERGLLKSKLPAITPSAILKNRISEIPLNEKLIKHTGFIQIDIDLAKGNIEISNWNDLKDEISKLPQIAYFGLSASGKGYWGLIPIPPDPDNHSGYFDTLHGIFLHQWGIELDGLPKNITSLRGYSYDLDAYFNHEAKTFTVLKKPVTVAKIPPKINPAPVTDGKYQWIENWILSKISEAMPGDRHNARLKYSRLAGGLIAGGYLPASVEQSIIDSYLSQYGNEDTKEIQDREIEAVKYGIAEGIKAPATPPPIRCLFVAFTDIKDYSDKAFKIWQGDDKFYIPKSTVFEILDFGFYVLEYYLKKERKKDDRKPPAYQSTAWKEFPFDADPIHQIIEKKTLIHDDYQTEFDSTEAEIRETEKRNQRLRSDIERIKQESQGMESLFIQVATLVKWEWIEPGCIKEPQGKDRLFRLKYYTT
;
A
#
# COMPACT_ATOMS: atom_id res chain seq x y z
N MET A 1 -27.90 21.93 10.84
CA MET A 1 -28.24 20.72 10.08
C MET A 1 -28.46 19.57 11.08
N LYS A 2 -29.30 18.57 10.80
CA LYS A 2 -29.47 17.40 11.70
C LYS A 2 -28.27 16.46 11.49
N SER A 3 -27.61 16.04 12.56
CA SER A 3 -26.43 15.14 12.51
C SER A 3 -26.77 13.83 11.80
N ILE A 4 -25.91 13.35 10.90
CA ILE A 4 -26.06 12.04 10.26
C ILE A 4 -25.98 10.87 11.25
N LEU A 5 -25.39 11.09 12.43
CA LEU A 5 -25.31 10.11 13.52
C LEU A 5 -26.58 10.06 14.38
N ASP A 6 -27.53 10.98 14.17
CA ASP A 6 -28.80 11.04 14.91
C ASP A 6 -29.83 10.04 14.31
N ILE A 7 -29.47 8.76 14.44
CA ILE A 7 -30.23 7.60 13.96
C ILE A 7 -30.38 6.54 15.05
N GLU A 8 -31.23 5.56 14.80
CA GLU A 8 -31.46 4.43 15.70
C GLU A 8 -30.63 3.20 15.29
N VAL A 9 -30.12 2.48 16.29
CA VAL A 9 -29.41 1.19 16.15
C VAL A 9 -29.89 0.18 17.19
N SER A 10 -29.76 -1.12 16.90
CA SER A 10 -30.03 -2.16 17.90
C SER A 10 -28.92 -2.24 18.94
N CYS A 11 -29.31 -2.37 20.21
CA CYS A 11 -28.46 -2.53 21.38
C CYS A 11 -28.82 -3.82 22.13
N PHE A 12 -27.79 -4.59 22.45
CA PHE A 12 -27.83 -5.83 23.21
C PHE A 12 -27.24 -5.59 24.60
N ALA A 13 -27.72 -6.33 25.61
CA ALA A 13 -27.28 -6.15 27.00
C ALA A 13 -25.80 -6.50 27.21
N TYR A 14 -25.29 -7.46 26.44
CA TYR A 14 -23.90 -7.93 26.43
C TYR A 14 -23.60 -8.69 25.12
N TYR A 15 -22.35 -9.08 24.87
CA TYR A 15 -21.90 -9.59 23.57
C TYR A 15 -22.60 -10.89 23.13
N ASN A 16 -22.85 -11.77 24.10
CA ASN A 16 -23.47 -13.08 23.89
C ASN A 16 -25.01 -13.02 23.92
N GLU A 17 -25.60 -11.85 24.18
CA GLU A 17 -27.04 -11.69 24.03
C GLU A 17 -27.37 -11.58 22.54
N VAL A 18 -28.27 -12.46 22.09
CA VAL A 18 -28.68 -12.55 20.69
C VAL A 18 -30.16 -12.23 20.50
N ASN A 19 -30.93 -12.17 21.58
CA ASN A 19 -32.36 -11.91 21.56
C ASN A 19 -32.69 -10.53 22.11
N HIS A 20 -33.95 -10.12 21.91
CA HIS A 20 -34.57 -8.94 22.52
C HIS A 20 -33.71 -7.66 22.47
N PRO A 21 -33.17 -7.27 21.29
CA PRO A 21 -32.47 -6.00 21.17
C PRO A 21 -33.40 -4.84 21.53
N LYS A 22 -32.84 -3.84 22.20
CA LYS A 22 -33.49 -2.54 22.41
C LYS A 22 -32.96 -1.55 21.40
N THR A 23 -33.76 -0.57 21.02
CA THR A 23 -33.28 0.51 20.16
C THR A 23 -32.64 1.61 21.01
N VAL A 24 -31.52 2.15 20.55
CA VAL A 24 -30.85 3.32 21.14
C VAL A 24 -30.49 4.32 20.04
N ASN A 25 -30.48 5.61 20.39
CA ASN A 25 -29.98 6.65 19.51
C ASN A 25 -28.44 6.57 19.45
N LEU A 26 -27.88 6.52 18.24
CA LEU A 26 -26.46 6.32 18.00
C LEU A 26 -25.63 7.52 18.48
N LEU A 27 -26.02 8.76 18.16
CA LEU A 27 -25.30 9.95 18.64
C LEU A 27 -25.26 9.99 20.17
N ALA A 28 -26.41 9.78 20.83
CA ALA A 28 -26.48 9.74 22.28
C ALA A 28 -25.65 8.58 22.88
N TRP A 29 -25.55 7.44 22.19
CA TRP A 29 -24.68 6.34 22.58
C TRP A 29 -23.21 6.73 22.54
N LEU A 30 -22.77 7.36 21.44
CA LEU A 30 -21.38 7.78 21.21
C LEU A 30 -20.92 8.88 22.18
N THR A 31 -21.81 9.77 22.59
CA THR A 31 -21.49 10.88 23.52
C THR A 31 -21.74 10.54 24.99
N SER A 32 -22.30 9.37 25.28
CA SER A 32 -22.60 8.96 26.66
C SER A 32 -21.35 8.55 27.40
N THR A 33 -21.31 8.82 28.71
CA THR A 33 -20.30 8.31 29.66
C THR A 33 -20.87 7.28 30.64
N LYS A 34 -22.09 6.76 30.38
CA LYS A 34 -22.85 5.90 31.30
C LYS A 34 -22.08 4.67 31.80
N TYR A 35 -21.20 4.09 30.99
CA TYR A 35 -20.41 2.92 31.39
C TYR A 35 -18.90 3.21 31.48
N LYS A 36 -18.52 4.47 31.68
CA LYS A 36 -17.13 4.93 31.80
C LYS A 36 -16.32 4.10 32.78
N ASP A 37 -16.82 3.90 34.01
CA ASP A 37 -16.09 3.17 35.05
C ASP A 37 -15.76 1.71 34.66
N LYS A 38 -16.68 1.06 33.93
CA LYS A 38 -16.44 -0.31 33.43
C LYS A 38 -15.36 -0.31 32.33
N VAL A 39 -15.37 0.68 31.46
CA VAL A 39 -14.36 0.83 30.39
C VAL A 39 -13.00 1.19 30.99
N ASP A 40 -12.95 2.03 32.02
CA ASP A 40 -11.71 2.39 32.70
C ASP A 40 -11.08 1.19 33.41
N LEU A 41 -11.89 0.37 34.08
CA LEU A 41 -11.43 -0.90 34.63
C LEU A 41 -10.86 -1.82 33.54
N ILE A 42 -11.52 -1.91 32.38
CA ILE A 42 -11.01 -2.71 31.24
C ILE A 42 -9.68 -2.16 30.72
N ARG A 43 -9.50 -0.84 30.70
CA ARG A 43 -8.27 -0.17 30.25
C ARG A 43 -7.12 -0.34 31.24
N SER A 44 -7.39 -0.45 32.54
CA SER A 44 -6.36 -0.66 33.56
C SER A 44 -5.84 -2.10 33.63
N LEU A 45 -6.51 -3.07 33.00
CA LEU A 45 -6.09 -4.47 33.02
C LEU A 45 -5.05 -4.78 31.95
N ASP A 46 -3.98 -5.47 32.33
CA ASP A 46 -2.96 -5.98 31.40
C ASP A 46 -3.30 -7.36 30.83
N ASP A 47 -3.87 -8.26 31.65
CA ASP A 47 -4.21 -9.60 31.22
C ASP A 47 -5.28 -9.61 30.12
N LYS A 48 -4.95 -10.29 29.01
CA LYS A 48 -5.81 -10.33 27.82
C LYS A 48 -7.11 -11.11 28.06
N LYS A 49 -7.06 -12.19 28.86
CA LYS A 49 -8.23 -13.04 29.11
C LYS A 49 -9.23 -12.33 30.01
N GLU A 50 -8.77 -11.72 31.09
CA GLU A 50 -9.59 -10.94 32.01
C GLU A 50 -10.22 -9.73 31.29
N ARG A 51 -9.42 -9.00 30.51
CA ARG A 51 -9.93 -7.90 29.67
C ARG A 51 -11.03 -8.37 28.71
N GLY A 52 -10.82 -9.52 28.06
CA GLY A 52 -11.81 -10.12 27.17
C GLY A 52 -13.12 -10.49 27.88
N LEU A 53 -13.03 -11.07 29.07
CA LEU A 53 -14.17 -11.44 29.90
C LEU A 53 -14.99 -10.23 30.36
N LEU A 54 -14.34 -9.12 30.73
CA LEU A 54 -15.05 -7.90 31.10
C LEU A 54 -15.64 -7.18 29.89
N LYS A 55 -14.91 -7.16 28.75
CA LYS A 55 -15.42 -6.60 27.48
C LYS A 55 -16.71 -7.30 27.05
N SER A 56 -16.79 -8.62 27.17
CA SER A 56 -17.98 -9.37 26.74
C SER A 56 -19.24 -9.03 27.56
N LYS A 57 -19.09 -8.48 28.76
CA LYS A 57 -20.18 -8.02 29.65
C LYS A 57 -20.64 -6.58 29.37
N LEU A 58 -19.97 -5.84 28.48
CA LEU A 58 -20.40 -4.50 28.10
C LEU A 58 -21.61 -4.59 27.16
N PRO A 59 -22.57 -3.65 27.25
CA PRO A 59 -23.62 -3.56 26.27
C PRO A 59 -23.02 -3.24 24.90
N ALA A 60 -23.66 -3.71 23.84
CA ALA A 60 -23.11 -3.64 22.50
C ALA A 60 -24.19 -3.28 21.48
N ILE A 61 -23.84 -2.46 20.50
CA ILE A 61 -24.73 -2.08 19.39
C ILE A 61 -24.37 -2.83 18.12
N THR A 62 -25.28 -2.84 17.14
CA THR A 62 -24.98 -3.16 15.74
C THR A 62 -24.99 -1.87 14.91
N PRO A 63 -23.84 -1.22 14.67
CA PRO A 63 -23.82 0.09 14.01
C PRO A 63 -24.43 0.09 12.61
N SER A 64 -24.32 -1.05 11.89
CA SER A 64 -24.79 -1.20 10.51
C SER A 64 -26.27 -1.60 10.39
N ALA A 65 -26.95 -1.96 11.49
CA ALA A 65 -28.28 -2.56 11.41
C ALA A 65 -29.20 -2.30 12.61
N ILE A 66 -30.49 -2.25 12.31
CA ILE A 66 -31.59 -2.49 13.24
C ILE A 66 -32.07 -3.93 13.01
N LEU A 67 -32.09 -4.74 14.08
CA LEU A 67 -32.33 -6.17 14.03
C LEU A 67 -33.47 -6.59 14.96
N LYS A 68 -34.16 -7.69 14.61
CA LYS A 68 -35.07 -8.41 15.52
C LYS A 68 -34.32 -9.28 16.53
N ASN A 69 -33.22 -9.90 16.08
CA ASN A 69 -32.31 -10.75 16.85
C ASN A 69 -30.98 -10.91 16.09
N ARG A 70 -30.01 -11.57 16.71
CA ARG A 70 -28.68 -11.91 16.16
C ARG A 70 -28.42 -13.43 16.10
N ILE A 71 -29.48 -14.24 16.14
CA ILE A 71 -29.38 -15.70 16.06
C ILE A 71 -28.70 -16.07 14.73
N SER A 72 -27.66 -16.91 14.76
CA SER A 72 -26.84 -17.26 13.60
C SER A 72 -27.62 -18.05 12.56
N GLU A 73 -28.51 -18.93 13.02
CA GLU A 73 -29.28 -19.87 12.20
C GLU A 73 -30.40 -19.19 11.42
N ILE A 74 -30.82 -17.99 11.84
CA ILE A 74 -31.86 -17.22 11.16
C ILE A 74 -31.25 -16.42 9.99
N PRO A 75 -31.76 -16.55 8.76
CA PRO A 75 -31.32 -15.78 7.61
C PRO A 75 -31.38 -14.26 7.83
N LEU A 76 -30.46 -13.51 7.20
CA LEU A 76 -30.35 -12.06 7.38
C LEU A 76 -31.65 -11.32 7.01
N ASN A 77 -32.30 -11.70 5.91
CA ASN A 77 -33.55 -11.12 5.43
C ASN A 77 -34.72 -11.29 6.42
N GLU A 78 -34.67 -12.26 7.33
CA GLU A 78 -35.71 -12.48 8.34
C GLU A 78 -35.47 -11.67 9.63
N LYS A 79 -34.19 -11.44 9.99
CA LYS A 79 -33.80 -10.74 11.22
C LYS A 79 -33.42 -9.27 11.02
N LEU A 80 -33.09 -8.84 9.80
CA LEU A 80 -32.79 -7.44 9.47
C LEU A 80 -34.09 -6.64 9.35
N ILE A 81 -34.25 -5.63 10.19
CA ILE A 81 -35.35 -4.66 10.07
C ILE A 81 -34.94 -3.56 9.10
N LYS A 82 -33.73 -3.02 9.27
CA LYS A 82 -33.21 -1.92 8.44
C LYS A 82 -31.69 -1.86 8.49
N HIS A 83 -31.07 -1.62 7.34
CA HIS A 83 -29.66 -1.21 7.27
C HIS A 83 -29.53 0.28 7.61
N THR A 84 -28.63 0.63 8.51
CA THR A 84 -28.56 2.00 9.08
C THR A 84 -27.92 3.01 8.13
N GLY A 85 -27.14 2.53 7.16
CA GLY A 85 -26.35 3.38 6.26
C GLY A 85 -24.97 3.71 6.84
N PHE A 86 -24.53 2.97 7.86
CA PHE A 86 -23.18 3.07 8.40
C PHE A 86 -22.46 1.74 8.30
N ILE A 87 -21.14 1.82 8.18
CA ILE A 87 -20.23 0.72 8.40
C ILE A 87 -19.20 1.12 9.43
N GLN A 88 -18.83 0.19 10.30
CA GLN A 88 -17.78 0.42 11.28
C GLN A 88 -16.41 0.01 10.73
N ILE A 89 -15.37 0.73 11.10
CA ILE A 89 -13.98 0.34 10.92
C ILE A 89 -13.35 0.11 12.29
N ASP A 90 -12.46 -0.86 12.40
CA ASP A 90 -11.79 -1.21 13.66
C ASP A 90 -10.30 -1.43 13.38
N ILE A 91 -9.46 -0.74 14.14
CA ILE A 91 -8.01 -0.73 13.95
C ILE A 91 -7.38 -1.07 15.29
N ASP A 92 -6.73 -2.23 15.35
CA ASP A 92 -6.06 -2.72 16.55
C ASP A 92 -4.55 -2.81 16.27
N LEU A 93 -3.75 -2.19 17.13
CA LEU A 93 -2.29 -2.17 17.02
C LEU A 93 -1.72 -3.60 16.93
N ALA A 94 -2.24 -4.53 17.74
CA ALA A 94 -1.76 -5.90 17.83
C ALA A 94 -2.29 -6.82 16.71
N LYS A 95 -3.16 -6.33 15.83
CA LYS A 95 -3.74 -7.10 14.70
C LYS A 95 -3.29 -6.55 13.35
N GLY A 96 -1.98 -6.61 13.09
CA GLY A 96 -1.42 -6.26 11.77
C GLY A 96 -1.01 -4.80 11.62
N ASN A 97 -0.96 -4.01 12.70
CA ASN A 97 -0.64 -2.59 12.67
C ASN A 97 0.59 -2.22 13.54
N ILE A 98 1.34 -3.21 14.04
CA ILE A 98 2.45 -3.00 14.98
C ILE A 98 3.58 -2.13 14.42
N GLU A 99 3.72 -2.08 13.10
CA GLU A 99 4.73 -1.30 12.38
C GLU A 99 4.37 0.19 12.24
N ILE A 100 3.15 0.60 12.64
CA ILE A 100 2.74 2.01 12.59
C ILE A 100 3.44 2.78 13.72
N SER A 101 4.53 3.45 13.38
CA SER A 101 5.38 4.18 14.33
C SER A 101 4.72 5.42 14.94
N ASN A 102 3.78 6.04 14.22
CA ASN A 102 3.03 7.23 14.64
C ASN A 102 1.59 6.88 15.11
N TRP A 103 1.42 5.76 15.80
CA TRP A 103 0.11 5.26 16.25
C TRP A 103 -0.74 6.28 17.02
N ASN A 104 -0.09 7.15 17.81
CA ASN A 104 -0.80 8.19 18.59
C ASN A 104 -1.39 9.28 17.70
N ASP A 105 -0.83 9.51 16.51
CA ASP A 105 -1.31 10.51 15.55
C ASP A 105 -2.42 9.94 14.64
N LEU A 106 -2.69 8.63 14.71
CA LEU A 106 -3.63 7.95 13.81
C LEU A 106 -5.03 8.54 13.86
N LYS A 107 -5.49 8.96 15.04
CA LYS A 107 -6.79 9.64 15.20
C LYS A 107 -6.83 10.92 14.38
N ASP A 108 -5.79 11.74 14.46
CA ASP A 108 -5.73 13.03 13.76
C ASP A 108 -5.61 12.83 12.25
N GLU A 109 -4.83 11.86 11.80
CA GLU A 109 -4.68 11.54 10.37
C GLU A 109 -5.96 10.98 9.75
N ILE A 110 -6.59 9.99 10.39
CA ILE A 110 -7.83 9.38 9.88
C ILE A 110 -8.99 10.37 9.92
N SER A 111 -9.04 11.25 10.92
CA SER A 111 -10.11 12.26 11.04
C SER A 111 -10.11 13.29 9.90
N LYS A 112 -9.01 13.45 9.16
CA LYS A 112 -8.94 14.32 7.96
C LYS A 112 -9.77 13.78 6.80
N LEU A 113 -10.15 12.50 6.83
CA LEU A 113 -10.96 11.91 5.76
C LEU A 113 -12.39 12.44 5.84
N PRO A 114 -12.92 13.02 4.76
CA PRO A 114 -14.26 13.60 4.78
C PRO A 114 -15.36 12.56 4.98
N GLN A 115 -15.07 11.26 4.80
CA GLN A 115 -16.00 10.16 4.98
C GLN A 115 -16.06 9.62 6.42
N ILE A 116 -15.15 10.03 7.32
CA ILE A 116 -15.20 9.58 8.72
C ILE A 116 -16.25 10.41 9.45
N ALA A 117 -17.30 9.75 9.96
CA ALA A 117 -18.37 10.38 10.74
C ALA A 117 -18.08 10.38 12.25
N TYR A 118 -17.43 9.32 12.73
CA TYR A 118 -16.99 9.18 14.12
C TYR A 118 -15.67 8.42 14.13
N PHE A 119 -14.75 8.79 15.02
CA PHE A 119 -13.51 8.04 15.26
C PHE A 119 -13.04 8.24 16.70
N GLY A 120 -12.73 7.14 17.42
CA GLY A 120 -12.32 7.22 18.81
C GLY A 120 -11.75 5.92 19.37
N LEU A 121 -11.33 5.96 20.63
CA LEU A 121 -10.73 4.81 21.30
C LEU A 121 -11.70 3.62 21.44
N SER A 122 -11.16 2.43 21.25
CA SER A 122 -11.84 1.17 21.57
C SER A 122 -11.99 0.99 23.09
N ALA A 123 -12.81 0.01 23.49
CA ALA A 123 -13.05 -0.30 24.90
C ALA A 123 -11.77 -0.66 25.69
N SER A 124 -10.74 -1.19 25.02
CA SER A 124 -9.46 -1.49 25.67
C SER A 124 -8.48 -0.32 25.68
N GLY A 125 -8.75 0.79 24.97
CA GLY A 125 -7.84 1.91 24.83
C GLY A 125 -6.57 1.63 24.00
N LYS A 126 -6.39 0.39 23.52
CA LYS A 126 -5.23 -0.07 22.72
C LYS A 126 -5.46 -0.05 21.21
N GLY A 127 -6.64 0.38 20.79
CA GLY A 127 -7.17 0.31 19.43
C GLY A 127 -8.09 1.49 19.17
N TYR A 128 -8.35 1.80 17.91
CA TYR A 128 -9.33 2.81 17.48
C TYR A 128 -10.46 2.15 16.71
N TRP A 129 -11.62 2.79 16.70
CA TRP A 129 -12.72 2.39 15.84
C TRP A 129 -13.44 3.62 15.32
N GLY A 130 -14.16 3.47 14.21
CA GLY A 130 -14.87 4.56 13.58
C GLY A 130 -16.12 4.13 12.84
N LEU A 131 -16.83 5.13 12.34
CA LEU A 131 -18.03 4.97 11.51
C LEU A 131 -17.87 5.76 10.21
N ILE A 132 -18.20 5.09 9.11
CA ILE A 132 -18.23 5.67 7.77
C ILE A 132 -19.66 5.52 7.23
N PRO A 133 -20.30 6.59 6.72
CA PRO A 133 -21.59 6.46 6.07
C PRO A 133 -21.43 5.79 4.70
N ILE A 134 -22.29 4.82 4.41
CA ILE A 134 -22.37 4.09 3.13
C ILE A 134 -23.84 4.07 2.66
N PRO A 135 -24.11 3.82 1.36
CA PRO A 135 -25.47 3.55 0.90
C PRO A 135 -26.12 2.47 1.76
N PRO A 136 -27.40 2.63 2.16
CA PRO A 136 -28.10 1.69 3.04
C PRO A 136 -28.53 0.43 2.28
N ASP A 137 -27.55 -0.31 1.77
CA ASP A 137 -27.70 -1.45 0.88
C ASP A 137 -27.11 -2.71 1.53
N PRO A 138 -27.97 -3.60 2.07
CA PRO A 138 -27.52 -4.84 2.70
C PRO A 138 -26.74 -5.76 1.75
N ASP A 139 -27.10 -5.80 0.47
CA ASP A 139 -26.53 -6.76 -0.48
C ASP A 139 -25.08 -6.41 -0.81
N ASN A 140 -24.76 -5.11 -0.80
CA ASN A 140 -23.43 -4.60 -1.10
C ASN A 140 -22.60 -4.21 0.14
N HIS A 141 -23.11 -4.38 1.36
CA HIS A 141 -22.39 -4.02 2.60
C HIS A 141 -20.97 -4.60 2.66
N SER A 142 -20.83 -5.89 2.35
CA SER A 142 -19.54 -6.58 2.34
C SER A 142 -18.60 -6.04 1.25
N GLY A 143 -19.14 -5.63 0.11
CA GLY A 143 -18.37 -4.99 -0.97
C GLY A 143 -17.84 -3.61 -0.59
N TYR A 144 -18.63 -2.81 0.16
CA TYR A 144 -18.15 -1.55 0.74
C TYR A 144 -17.03 -1.80 1.74
N PHE A 145 -17.19 -2.81 2.62
CA PHE A 145 -16.14 -3.19 3.56
C PHE A 145 -14.85 -3.57 2.84
N ASP A 146 -14.91 -4.47 1.86
CA ASP A 146 -13.74 -4.96 1.11
C ASP A 146 -13.03 -3.81 0.37
N THR A 147 -13.80 -2.84 -0.14
CA THR A 147 -13.24 -1.66 -0.81
C THR A 147 -12.54 -0.76 0.21
N LEU A 148 -13.15 -0.49 1.37
CA LEU A 148 -12.54 0.29 2.45
C LEU A 148 -11.27 -0.39 2.97
N HIS A 149 -11.32 -1.69 3.27
CA HIS A 149 -10.17 -2.45 3.73
C HIS A 149 -9.02 -2.39 2.70
N GLY A 150 -9.32 -2.58 1.42
CA GLY A 150 -8.31 -2.44 0.37
C GLY A 150 -7.69 -1.03 0.30
N ILE A 151 -8.48 0.03 0.48
CA ILE A 151 -7.96 1.41 0.51
C ILE A 151 -7.03 1.60 1.72
N PHE A 152 -7.50 1.27 2.93
CA PHE A 152 -6.71 1.43 4.16
C PHE A 152 -5.41 0.61 4.10
N LEU A 153 -5.48 -0.64 3.63
CA LEU A 153 -4.32 -1.51 3.55
C LEU A 153 -3.32 -1.06 2.46
N HIS A 154 -3.78 -0.83 1.24
CA HIS A 154 -2.88 -0.59 0.12
C HIS A 154 -2.39 0.85 0.01
N GLN A 155 -3.19 1.84 0.46
CA GLN A 155 -2.80 3.24 0.39
C GLN A 155 -2.13 3.72 1.67
N TRP A 156 -2.53 3.18 2.83
CA TRP A 156 -2.04 3.66 4.13
C TRP A 156 -1.31 2.61 4.95
N GLY A 157 -1.24 1.36 4.50
CA GLY A 157 -0.59 0.29 5.27
C GLY A 157 -1.33 -0.06 6.57
N ILE A 158 -2.64 0.26 6.65
CA ILE A 158 -3.46 0.05 7.84
C ILE A 158 -4.35 -1.18 7.62
N GLU A 159 -4.20 -2.18 8.48
CA GLU A 159 -5.05 -3.37 8.49
C GLU A 159 -6.32 -3.13 9.32
N LEU A 160 -7.49 -3.38 8.72
CA LEU A 160 -8.79 -3.30 9.39
C LEU A 160 -9.21 -4.69 9.91
N ASP A 161 -9.84 -4.77 11.07
CA ASP A 161 -10.49 -6.01 11.53
C ASP A 161 -11.60 -6.39 10.53
N GLY A 162 -11.66 -7.64 10.08
CA GLY A 162 -12.64 -8.12 9.10
C GLY A 162 -14.05 -8.38 9.64
N LEU A 163 -14.25 -8.40 10.96
CA LEU A 163 -15.57 -8.64 11.57
C LEU A 163 -16.69 -7.67 11.12
N PRO A 164 -16.44 -6.35 10.94
CA PRO A 164 -17.43 -5.42 10.43
C PRO A 164 -17.95 -5.70 9.02
N LYS A 165 -17.30 -6.58 8.25
CA LYS A 165 -17.84 -7.07 6.96
C LYS A 165 -19.24 -7.69 7.10
N ASN A 166 -19.58 -8.18 8.28
CA ASN A 166 -20.90 -8.69 8.60
C ASN A 166 -21.81 -7.56 9.13
N ILE A 167 -22.98 -7.38 8.50
CA ILE A 167 -24.01 -6.40 8.88
C ILE A 167 -24.43 -6.52 10.36
N THR A 168 -24.42 -7.73 10.92
CA THR A 168 -24.82 -7.98 12.32
C THR A 168 -23.66 -7.89 13.31
N SER A 169 -22.52 -7.34 12.88
CA SER A 169 -21.33 -7.21 13.71
C SER A 169 -21.58 -6.28 14.89
N LEU A 170 -21.12 -6.70 16.07
CA LEU A 170 -21.27 -5.94 17.30
C LEU A 170 -20.15 -4.92 17.48
N ARG A 171 -20.50 -3.83 18.15
CA ARG A 171 -19.58 -2.90 18.79
C ARG A 171 -19.92 -2.78 20.25
N GLY A 172 -19.06 -3.30 21.12
CA GLY A 172 -19.17 -3.06 22.55
C GLY A 172 -19.04 -1.58 22.87
N TYR A 173 -19.72 -1.17 23.93
CA TYR A 173 -19.65 0.19 24.43
C TYR A 173 -18.21 0.60 24.71
N SER A 174 -17.85 1.79 24.27
CA SER A 174 -16.59 2.45 24.57
C SER A 174 -16.86 3.94 24.66
N TYR A 175 -15.98 4.68 25.32
CA TYR A 175 -16.07 6.12 25.40
C TYR A 175 -14.69 6.73 25.13
N ASP A 176 -14.69 7.91 24.53
CA ASP A 176 -13.51 8.73 24.31
C ASP A 176 -13.97 10.18 24.35
N LEU A 177 -13.46 10.94 25.33
CA LEU A 177 -13.85 12.35 25.52
C LEU A 177 -13.31 13.24 24.40
N ASP A 178 -12.23 12.78 23.75
CA ASP A 178 -11.57 13.45 22.64
C ASP A 178 -11.90 12.76 21.30
N ALA A 179 -13.02 12.03 21.23
CA ALA A 179 -13.47 11.42 19.99
C ALA A 179 -13.75 12.47 18.91
N TYR A 180 -13.41 12.12 17.68
CA TYR A 180 -13.75 12.94 16.52
C TYR A 180 -15.20 12.71 16.08
N PHE A 181 -15.89 13.79 15.74
CA PHE A 181 -17.24 13.79 15.21
C PHE A 181 -17.34 14.69 13.97
N ASN A 182 -17.83 14.13 12.88
CA ASN A 182 -18.21 14.87 11.68
C ASN A 182 -19.69 14.64 11.38
N HIS A 183 -20.51 15.61 11.78
CA HIS A 183 -21.97 15.55 11.64
C HIS A 183 -22.47 15.64 10.19
N GLU A 184 -21.56 15.94 9.24
CA GLU A 184 -21.83 16.13 7.82
C GLU A 184 -20.87 15.28 6.95
N ALA A 185 -20.40 14.14 7.48
CA ALA A 185 -19.46 13.28 6.75
C ALA A 185 -20.03 12.79 5.42
N LYS A 186 -19.17 12.77 4.40
CA LYS A 186 -19.51 12.36 3.04
C LYS A 186 -19.74 10.85 2.98
N THR A 187 -20.83 10.44 2.35
CA THR A 187 -21.10 9.03 2.10
C THR A 187 -20.03 8.42 1.19
N PHE A 188 -19.47 7.29 1.60
CA PHE A 188 -18.58 6.48 0.78
C PHE A 188 -19.41 5.61 -0.18
N THR A 189 -19.31 5.89 -1.48
CA THR A 189 -20.14 5.27 -2.52
C THR A 189 -19.36 4.37 -3.48
N VAL A 190 -18.06 4.18 -3.25
CA VAL A 190 -17.21 3.39 -4.16
C VAL A 190 -17.38 1.91 -3.84
N LEU A 191 -17.96 1.16 -4.77
CA LEU A 191 -17.91 -0.30 -4.80
C LEU A 191 -16.86 -0.73 -5.81
N LYS A 192 -15.89 -1.54 -5.41
CA LYS A 192 -15.12 -2.32 -6.38
C LYS A 192 -16.12 -3.26 -7.05
N LYS A 193 -16.46 -2.98 -8.33
CA LYS A 193 -17.28 -3.94 -9.09
C LYS A 193 -16.59 -5.29 -8.99
N PRO A 194 -17.29 -6.39 -8.64
CA PRO A 194 -16.70 -7.69 -8.81
C PRO A 194 -16.27 -7.77 -10.26
N VAL A 195 -15.01 -8.12 -10.51
CA VAL A 195 -14.65 -8.64 -11.82
C VAL A 195 -15.59 -9.81 -12.00
N THR A 196 -16.55 -9.70 -12.92
CA THR A 196 -17.39 -10.83 -13.32
C THR A 196 -16.44 -11.84 -13.92
N VAL A 197 -15.92 -12.73 -13.08
CA VAL A 197 -15.28 -13.96 -13.53
C VAL A 197 -16.40 -14.72 -14.21
N ALA A 198 -16.31 -14.87 -15.53
CA ALA A 198 -17.26 -15.66 -16.30
C ALA A 198 -17.47 -17.01 -15.59
N LYS A 199 -18.73 -17.46 -15.48
CA LYS A 199 -19.06 -18.77 -14.91
C LYS A 199 -18.24 -19.84 -15.63
N ILE A 200 -17.26 -20.41 -14.92
CA ILE A 200 -16.49 -21.56 -15.40
C ILE A 200 -17.44 -22.77 -15.41
N PRO A 201 -17.55 -23.53 -16.52
CA PRO A 201 -18.38 -24.73 -16.58
C PRO A 201 -17.88 -25.79 -15.57
N PRO A 202 -18.78 -26.63 -15.02
CA PRO A 202 -18.42 -27.53 -13.94
C PRO A 202 -17.65 -28.76 -14.45
N LYS A 203 -16.67 -29.15 -13.62
CA LYS A 203 -15.87 -30.39 -13.63
C LYS A 203 -14.90 -30.57 -14.81
N ILE A 204 -13.67 -30.14 -14.58
CA ILE A 204 -12.48 -30.81 -15.13
C ILE A 204 -11.92 -31.64 -13.97
N ASN A 205 -11.93 -32.96 -14.10
CA ASN A 205 -11.07 -33.80 -13.25
C ASN A 205 -9.64 -33.55 -13.72
N PRO A 206 -8.72 -32.99 -12.89
CA PRO A 206 -7.36 -32.80 -13.35
C PRO A 206 -6.65 -34.16 -13.36
N ALA A 207 -6.13 -34.54 -14.53
CA ALA A 207 -5.03 -35.49 -14.60
C ALA A 207 -3.83 -34.89 -13.85
N PRO A 208 -3.03 -35.70 -13.13
CA PRO A 208 -1.84 -35.19 -12.47
C PRO A 208 -0.74 -34.91 -13.51
N VAL A 209 0.22 -34.09 -13.06
CA VAL A 209 1.54 -33.81 -13.63
C VAL A 209 1.60 -32.57 -14.51
N THR A 210 2.08 -31.47 -13.92
CA THR A 210 2.63 -30.33 -14.66
C THR A 210 4.14 -30.54 -14.80
N ASP A 211 4.66 -30.50 -16.02
CA ASP A 211 6.09 -30.58 -16.42
C ASP A 211 6.97 -29.44 -15.86
N GLY A 212 6.85 -29.09 -14.57
CA GLY A 212 7.57 -27.99 -13.95
C GLY A 212 7.13 -26.58 -14.37
N LYS A 213 6.09 -26.44 -15.21
CA LYS A 213 5.57 -25.13 -15.69
C LYS A 213 5.30 -24.13 -14.56
N TYR A 214 4.83 -24.63 -13.41
CA TYR A 214 4.45 -23.83 -12.25
C TYR A 214 5.38 -23.99 -11.04
N GLN A 215 6.57 -24.57 -11.24
CA GLN A 215 7.56 -24.80 -10.17
C GLN A 215 7.97 -23.49 -9.47
N TRP A 216 7.93 -22.37 -10.19
CA TRP A 216 8.21 -21.06 -9.61
C TRP A 216 7.19 -20.66 -8.53
N ILE A 217 5.93 -21.10 -8.64
CA ILE A 217 4.86 -20.79 -7.68
C ILE A 217 5.10 -21.54 -6.38
N GLU A 218 5.46 -22.83 -6.48
CA GLU A 218 5.85 -23.64 -5.31
C GLU A 218 7.04 -22.98 -4.59
N ASN A 219 8.10 -22.63 -5.33
CA ASN A 219 9.27 -21.97 -4.75
C ASN A 219 8.92 -20.60 -4.13
N TRP A 220 8.03 -19.85 -4.75
CA TRP A 220 7.56 -18.56 -4.23
C TRP A 220 6.73 -18.74 -2.95
N ILE A 221 5.85 -19.74 -2.88
CA ILE A 221 5.11 -20.10 -1.67
C ILE A 221 6.09 -20.45 -0.54
N LEU A 222 7.08 -21.29 -0.82
CA LEU A 222 8.10 -21.67 0.15
C LEU A 222 8.91 -20.47 0.63
N SER A 223 9.31 -19.58 -0.29
CA SER A 223 10.05 -18.36 0.08
C SER A 223 9.21 -17.44 0.95
N LYS A 224 7.91 -17.30 0.68
CA LYS A 224 7.03 -16.48 1.49
C LYS A 224 6.75 -17.04 2.87
N ILE A 225 6.77 -18.35 3.02
CA ILE A 225 6.70 -19.01 4.33
C ILE A 225 8.01 -18.81 5.09
N SER A 226 9.17 -18.93 4.43
CA SER A 226 10.49 -18.82 5.08
C SER A 226 10.87 -17.37 5.44
N GLU A 227 10.45 -16.39 4.64
CA GLU A 227 10.63 -14.95 4.88
C GLU A 227 9.75 -14.43 6.04
N ALA A 228 8.86 -15.25 6.59
CA ALA A 228 7.95 -14.83 7.65
C ALA A 228 8.70 -14.44 8.94
N MET A 229 8.38 -13.26 9.47
CA MET A 229 8.99 -12.74 10.69
C MET A 229 8.70 -13.64 11.91
N PRO A 230 9.62 -13.71 12.89
CA PRO A 230 9.36 -14.37 14.17
C PRO A 230 8.05 -13.84 14.79
N GLY A 231 7.10 -14.73 15.07
CA GLY A 231 5.76 -14.38 15.56
C GLY A 231 4.63 -14.49 14.52
N ASP A 232 4.92 -14.44 13.22
CA ASP A 232 3.92 -14.57 12.15
C ASP A 232 4.05 -15.88 11.33
N ARG A 233 5.09 -16.67 11.58
CA ARG A 233 5.38 -17.94 10.86
C ARG A 233 4.18 -18.88 10.77
N HIS A 234 3.41 -19.02 11.85
CA HIS A 234 2.21 -19.84 11.89
C HIS A 234 1.13 -19.34 10.90
N ASN A 235 0.84 -18.04 10.94
CA ASN A 235 -0.16 -17.45 10.05
C ASN A 235 0.30 -17.48 8.59
N ALA A 236 1.60 -17.25 8.33
CA ALA A 236 2.19 -17.36 7.01
C ALA A 236 2.01 -18.78 6.46
N ARG A 237 2.34 -19.83 7.24
CA ARG A 237 2.09 -21.23 6.86
C ARG A 237 0.63 -21.46 6.53
N LEU A 238 -0.29 -21.10 7.43
CA LEU A 238 -1.74 -21.24 7.18
C LEU A 238 -2.20 -20.53 5.90
N LYS A 239 -1.78 -19.27 5.71
CA LYS A 239 -2.17 -18.44 4.57
C LYS A 239 -1.70 -19.04 3.26
N TYR A 240 -0.41 -19.39 3.17
CA TYR A 240 0.17 -19.89 1.94
C TYR A 240 -0.19 -21.36 1.68
N SER A 241 -0.46 -22.16 2.72
CA SER A 241 -1.08 -23.49 2.58
C SER A 241 -2.51 -23.42 2.05
N ARG A 242 -3.32 -22.44 2.47
CA ARG A 242 -4.65 -22.19 1.86
C ARG A 242 -4.55 -21.81 0.39
N LEU A 243 -3.61 -20.93 0.05
CA LEU A 243 -3.36 -20.58 -1.34
C LEU A 243 -2.93 -21.81 -2.16
N ALA A 244 -2.00 -22.62 -1.63
CA ALA A 244 -1.55 -23.86 -2.26
C ALA A 244 -2.72 -24.82 -2.49
N GLY A 245 -3.60 -25.01 -1.51
CA GLY A 245 -4.81 -25.81 -1.65
C GLY A 245 -5.74 -25.31 -2.77
N GLY A 246 -5.95 -23.99 -2.85
CA GLY A 246 -6.73 -23.38 -3.93
C GLY A 246 -6.10 -23.58 -5.30
N LEU A 247 -4.78 -23.50 -5.40
CA LEU A 247 -4.04 -23.73 -6.65
C LEU A 247 -3.98 -25.20 -7.06
N ILE A 248 -3.96 -26.13 -6.09
CA ILE A 248 -4.13 -27.57 -6.33
C ILE A 248 -5.52 -27.82 -6.93
N ALA A 249 -6.57 -27.28 -6.30
CA ALA A 249 -7.93 -27.40 -6.81
C ALA A 249 -8.12 -26.71 -8.18
N GLY A 250 -7.35 -25.65 -8.44
CA GLY A 250 -7.28 -24.98 -9.74
C GLY A 250 -6.45 -25.72 -10.81
N GLY A 251 -5.75 -26.80 -10.45
CA GLY A 251 -4.91 -27.58 -11.38
C GLY A 251 -3.54 -26.95 -11.68
N TYR A 252 -3.10 -25.98 -10.89
CA TYR A 252 -1.84 -25.25 -11.09
C TYR A 252 -0.67 -25.81 -10.26
N LEU A 253 -0.95 -26.51 -9.16
CA LEU A 253 0.07 -27.15 -8.32
C LEU A 253 -0.26 -28.62 -8.09
N PRO A 254 0.77 -29.49 -7.97
CA PRO A 254 0.55 -30.88 -7.59
C PRO A 254 0.23 -31.00 -6.09
N ALA A 255 -0.47 -32.07 -5.72
CA ALA A 255 -0.74 -32.36 -4.30
C ALA A 255 0.54 -32.56 -3.47
N SER A 256 1.68 -32.88 -4.10
CA SER A 256 2.98 -33.01 -3.44
C SER A 256 3.49 -31.72 -2.79
N VAL A 257 2.96 -30.55 -3.15
CA VAL A 257 3.32 -29.27 -2.52
C VAL A 257 3.04 -29.27 -1.01
N GLU A 258 2.04 -30.04 -0.55
CA GLU A 258 1.81 -30.24 0.89
C GLU A 258 3.07 -30.74 1.59
N GLN A 259 3.67 -31.79 1.04
CA GLN A 259 4.88 -32.38 1.60
C GLN A 259 6.07 -31.43 1.47
N SER A 260 6.21 -30.72 0.36
CA SER A 260 7.26 -29.71 0.18
C SER A 260 7.22 -28.62 1.26
N ILE A 261 6.02 -28.14 1.62
CA ILE A 261 5.84 -27.14 2.68
C ILE A 261 6.22 -27.72 4.05
N ILE A 262 5.80 -28.96 4.34
CA ILE A 262 6.12 -29.66 5.59
C ILE A 262 7.64 -29.88 5.70
N ASP A 263 8.28 -30.36 4.64
CA ASP A 263 9.72 -30.62 4.61
C ASP A 263 10.53 -29.33 4.77
N SER A 264 10.08 -28.24 4.11
CA SER A 264 10.67 -26.92 4.29
C SER A 264 10.54 -26.42 5.73
N TYR A 265 9.40 -26.67 6.41
CA TYR A 265 9.23 -26.34 7.82
C TYR A 265 10.18 -27.14 8.71
N LEU A 266 10.18 -28.47 8.56
CA LEU A 266 10.97 -29.37 9.39
C LEU A 266 12.47 -29.16 9.21
N SER A 267 12.94 -28.87 7.99
CA SER A 267 14.34 -28.55 7.75
C SER A 267 14.79 -27.27 8.44
N GLN A 268 13.90 -26.28 8.58
CA GLN A 268 14.24 -24.99 9.16
C GLN A 268 14.07 -24.95 10.68
N TYR A 269 13.08 -25.64 11.23
CA TYR A 269 12.70 -25.54 12.65
C TYR A 269 12.55 -26.87 13.38
N GLY A 270 12.67 -28.01 12.71
CA GLY A 270 12.45 -29.33 13.31
C GLY A 270 13.43 -29.71 14.43
N ASN A 271 14.57 -29.03 14.53
CA ASN A 271 15.52 -29.19 15.63
C ASN A 271 15.31 -28.19 16.79
N GLU A 272 14.57 -27.11 16.55
CA GLU A 272 14.33 -26.03 17.53
C GLU A 272 12.97 -26.18 18.23
N ASP A 273 11.93 -26.55 17.46
CA ASP A 273 10.57 -26.69 17.94
C ASP A 273 10.35 -28.03 18.67
N THR A 274 9.54 -28.04 19.74
CA THR A 274 9.15 -29.29 20.39
C THR A 274 8.23 -30.12 19.48
N LYS A 275 8.13 -31.42 19.73
CA LYS A 275 7.28 -32.31 18.92
C LYS A 275 5.82 -31.85 18.87
N GLU A 276 5.29 -31.32 19.97
CA GLU A 276 3.92 -30.79 20.03
C GLU A 276 3.72 -29.54 19.17
N ILE A 277 4.76 -28.70 19.04
CA ILE A 277 4.75 -27.54 18.14
C ILE A 277 4.82 -28.02 16.70
N GLN A 278 5.71 -28.97 16.39
CA GLN A 278 5.83 -29.55 15.05
C GLN A 278 4.51 -30.17 14.58
N ASP A 279 3.86 -30.98 15.43
CA ASP A 279 2.57 -31.60 15.11
C ASP A 279 1.49 -30.54 14.85
N ARG A 280 1.44 -29.48 15.66
CA ARG A 280 0.50 -28.36 15.46
C ARG A 280 0.73 -27.64 14.14
N GLU A 281 1.98 -27.37 13.78
CA GLU A 281 2.33 -26.64 12.56
C GLU A 281 2.08 -27.50 11.31
N ILE A 282 2.34 -28.81 11.38
CA ILE A 282 2.00 -29.76 10.32
C ILE A 282 0.48 -29.84 10.14
N GLU A 283 -0.30 -29.95 11.22
CA GLU A 283 -1.76 -29.93 11.14
C GLU A 283 -2.30 -28.59 10.60
N ALA A 284 -1.64 -27.47 10.91
CA ALA A 284 -1.98 -26.18 10.33
C ALA A 284 -1.78 -26.17 8.80
N VAL A 285 -0.69 -26.74 8.30
CA VAL A 285 -0.44 -26.87 6.85
C VAL A 285 -1.52 -27.72 6.18
N LYS A 286 -1.79 -28.92 6.71
CA LYS A 286 -2.83 -29.82 6.19
C LYS A 286 -4.21 -29.18 6.21
N TYR A 287 -4.57 -28.55 7.33
CA TYR A 287 -5.82 -27.82 7.47
C TYR A 287 -5.91 -26.67 6.47
N GLY A 288 -4.84 -25.91 6.30
CA GLY A 288 -4.75 -24.83 5.32
C GLY A 288 -5.03 -25.34 3.91
N ILE A 289 -4.36 -26.41 3.48
CA ILE A 289 -4.57 -27.02 2.16
C ILE A 289 -6.00 -27.53 1.99
N ALA A 290 -6.53 -28.25 2.99
CA ALA A 290 -7.89 -28.77 2.96
C ALA A 290 -8.95 -27.65 2.83
N GLU A 291 -8.78 -26.53 3.54
CA GLU A 291 -9.64 -25.35 3.38
C GLU A 291 -9.44 -24.68 2.01
N GLY A 292 -8.20 -24.59 1.55
CA GLY A 292 -7.86 -24.04 0.24
C GLY A 292 -8.50 -24.80 -0.92
N ILE A 293 -8.53 -26.13 -0.87
CA ILE A 293 -9.12 -26.98 -1.90
C ILE A 293 -10.61 -26.66 -2.14
N LYS A 294 -11.32 -26.17 -1.11
CA LYS A 294 -12.74 -25.77 -1.21
C LYS A 294 -12.94 -24.49 -2.02
N ALA A 295 -11.89 -23.70 -2.23
CA ALA A 295 -11.91 -22.43 -2.93
C ALA A 295 -10.82 -22.39 -4.01
N PRO A 296 -11.09 -22.94 -5.22
CA PRO A 296 -10.15 -22.94 -6.33
C PRO A 296 -9.60 -21.53 -6.61
N ALA A 297 -8.30 -21.42 -6.78
CA ALA A 297 -7.60 -20.16 -7.00
C ALA A 297 -6.83 -20.20 -8.33
N THR A 298 -6.69 -19.04 -8.96
CA THR A 298 -5.75 -18.82 -10.05
C THR A 298 -4.41 -18.31 -9.50
N PRO A 299 -3.28 -18.59 -10.16
CA PRO A 299 -1.99 -18.07 -9.73
C PRO A 299 -1.95 -16.54 -9.69
N PRO A 300 -1.15 -15.96 -8.79
CA PRO A 300 -0.91 -14.52 -8.80
C PRO A 300 -0.15 -14.10 -10.09
N PRO A 301 -0.24 -12.82 -10.49
CA PRO A 301 0.58 -12.29 -11.57
C PRO A 301 2.07 -12.55 -11.36
N ILE A 302 2.78 -12.74 -12.47
CA ILE A 302 4.22 -13.00 -12.48
C ILE A 302 4.94 -11.66 -12.32
N ARG A 303 5.72 -11.52 -11.24
CA ARG A 303 6.53 -10.34 -11.00
C ARG A 303 7.95 -10.51 -11.53
N CYS A 304 8.35 -9.59 -12.41
CA CYS A 304 9.68 -9.55 -12.99
C CYS A 304 10.39 -8.22 -12.65
N LEU A 305 11.70 -8.29 -12.44
CA LEU A 305 12.58 -7.14 -12.24
C LEU A 305 13.38 -6.86 -13.51
N PHE A 306 13.69 -5.60 -13.73
CA PHE A 306 14.47 -5.15 -14.87
C PHE A 306 15.97 -5.44 -14.66
N VAL A 307 16.55 -6.15 -15.63
CA VAL A 307 17.99 -6.42 -15.74
C VAL A 307 18.51 -5.71 -16.99
N ALA A 308 19.34 -4.70 -16.78
CA ALA A 308 20.02 -4.01 -17.88
C ALA A 308 21.16 -4.88 -18.42
N PHE A 309 21.45 -4.77 -19.72
CA PHE A 309 22.64 -5.34 -20.33
C PHE A 309 23.27 -4.37 -21.33
N THR A 310 24.58 -4.50 -21.54
CA THR A 310 25.30 -3.81 -22.62
C THR A 310 25.27 -4.60 -23.93
N ASP A 311 25.13 -5.93 -23.84
CA ASP A 311 25.02 -6.82 -24.99
C ASP A 311 24.24 -8.09 -24.60
N ILE A 312 23.63 -8.76 -25.57
CA ILE A 312 22.87 -10.00 -25.40
C ILE A 312 23.12 -10.95 -26.57
N LYS A 313 23.27 -12.24 -26.26
CA LYS A 313 23.40 -13.31 -27.24
C LYS A 313 22.50 -14.48 -26.88
N ASP A 314 21.85 -15.05 -27.90
CA ASP A 314 21.25 -16.37 -27.76
C ASP A 314 22.36 -17.41 -27.60
N TYR A 315 22.49 -17.98 -26.39
CA TYR A 315 23.61 -18.83 -26.02
C TYR A 315 23.30 -20.31 -26.15
N SER A 316 22.10 -20.72 -25.75
CA SER A 316 21.62 -22.10 -25.88
C SER A 316 20.09 -22.15 -25.87
N ASP A 317 19.53 -23.32 -26.16
CA ASP A 317 18.09 -23.60 -26.05
C ASP A 317 17.51 -23.27 -24.66
N LYS A 318 18.36 -23.18 -23.63
CA LYS A 318 17.94 -22.97 -22.25
C LYS A 318 18.30 -21.60 -21.69
N ALA A 319 19.22 -20.84 -22.29
CA ALA A 319 19.71 -19.61 -21.69
C ALA A 319 20.12 -18.54 -22.71
N PHE A 320 19.88 -17.28 -22.34
CA PHE A 320 20.54 -16.12 -22.91
C PHE A 320 21.88 -15.87 -22.21
N LYS A 321 22.83 -15.31 -22.94
CA LYS A 321 24.07 -14.76 -22.37
C LYS A 321 24.01 -13.26 -22.48
N ILE A 322 24.20 -12.56 -21.36
CA ILE A 322 24.20 -11.10 -21.30
C ILE A 322 25.54 -10.58 -20.78
N TRP A 323 25.82 -9.33 -21.09
CA TRP A 323 26.97 -8.58 -20.59
C TRP A 323 26.51 -7.38 -19.76
N GLN A 324 27.21 -7.08 -18.68
CA GLN A 324 27.07 -5.83 -17.92
C GLN A 324 28.46 -5.21 -17.78
N GLY A 325 28.86 -4.42 -18.78
CA GLY A 325 30.27 -4.07 -18.94
C GLY A 325 31.08 -5.31 -19.32
N ASP A 326 32.14 -5.61 -18.55
CA ASP A 326 33.01 -6.77 -18.80
C ASP A 326 32.47 -8.08 -18.20
N ASP A 327 31.51 -7.99 -17.28
CA ASP A 327 30.92 -9.13 -16.59
C ASP A 327 29.91 -9.88 -17.46
N LYS A 328 29.89 -11.21 -17.35
CA LYS A 328 29.06 -12.11 -18.19
C LYS A 328 28.11 -12.94 -17.33
N PHE A 329 26.83 -12.94 -17.69
CA PHE A 329 25.81 -13.71 -17.00
C PHE A 329 25.03 -14.62 -17.95
N TYR A 330 24.55 -15.74 -17.43
CA TYR A 330 23.77 -16.73 -18.17
C TYR A 330 22.39 -16.82 -17.55
N ILE A 331 21.38 -16.41 -18.30
CA ILE A 331 20.03 -16.20 -17.78
C ILE A 331 19.10 -17.21 -18.43
N PRO A 332 18.44 -18.08 -17.65
CA PRO A 332 17.56 -19.08 -18.21
C PRO A 332 16.41 -18.44 -18.99
N LYS A 333 16.16 -18.92 -20.21
CA LYS A 333 15.06 -18.43 -21.07
C LYS A 333 13.71 -18.53 -20.39
N SER A 334 13.51 -19.58 -19.59
CA SER A 334 12.32 -19.78 -18.75
C SER A 334 12.08 -18.69 -17.70
N THR A 335 13.04 -17.81 -17.46
CA THR A 335 12.94 -16.72 -16.48
C THR A 335 12.73 -15.34 -17.11
N VAL A 336 12.73 -15.24 -18.44
CA VAL A 336 12.67 -13.97 -19.18
C VAL A 336 11.30 -13.78 -19.80
N PHE A 337 10.63 -12.66 -19.51
CA PHE A 337 9.25 -12.42 -19.93
C PHE A 337 9.10 -11.33 -21.00
N GLU A 338 10.11 -10.50 -21.14
CA GLU A 338 10.15 -9.45 -22.15
C GLU A 338 11.60 -9.03 -22.37
N ILE A 339 11.98 -8.84 -23.63
CA ILE A 339 13.30 -8.36 -24.05
C ILE A 339 13.13 -6.97 -24.65
N LEU A 340 13.89 -6.01 -24.15
CA LEU A 340 14.01 -4.64 -24.64
C LEU A 340 15.40 -4.44 -25.26
N ASP A 341 15.61 -3.30 -25.93
CA ASP A 341 16.87 -3.02 -26.63
C ASP A 341 18.09 -2.92 -25.68
N PHE A 342 17.86 -2.56 -24.41
CA PHE A 342 18.91 -2.33 -23.40
C PHE A 342 18.72 -3.15 -22.10
N GLY A 343 17.83 -4.14 -22.11
CA GLY A 343 17.56 -4.96 -20.92
C GLY A 343 16.37 -5.87 -21.09
N PHE A 344 15.99 -6.56 -20.02
CA PHE A 344 14.89 -7.52 -20.05
C PHE A 344 14.26 -7.68 -18.66
N TYR A 345 13.02 -8.15 -18.65
CA TYR A 345 12.29 -8.43 -17.41
C TYR A 345 12.46 -9.90 -17.01
N VAL A 346 13.02 -10.11 -15.81
CA VAL A 346 13.39 -11.42 -15.27
C VAL A 346 12.64 -11.74 -14.00
N LEU A 347 12.22 -12.99 -13.83
CA LEU A 347 11.56 -13.48 -12.61
C LEU A 347 12.30 -13.05 -11.34
N GLU A 348 11.58 -12.37 -10.43
CA GLU A 348 12.13 -11.82 -9.19
C GLU A 348 12.82 -12.89 -8.32
N TYR A 349 12.23 -14.08 -8.21
CA TYR A 349 12.80 -15.16 -7.39
C TYR A 349 14.17 -15.64 -7.92
N TYR A 350 14.39 -15.64 -9.24
CA TYR A 350 15.66 -16.09 -9.82
C TYR A 350 16.81 -15.15 -9.42
N LEU A 351 16.51 -13.86 -9.34
CA LEU A 351 17.47 -12.83 -8.95
C LEU A 351 17.74 -12.81 -7.43
N LYS A 352 16.71 -13.10 -6.63
CA LYS A 352 16.78 -13.08 -5.16
C LYS A 352 17.15 -14.41 -4.51
N LYS A 353 17.20 -15.51 -5.27
CA LYS A 353 17.57 -16.84 -4.75
C LYS A 353 18.92 -16.78 -4.03
N GLU A 354 18.97 -17.28 -2.80
CA GLU A 354 20.23 -17.45 -2.07
C GLU A 354 21.15 -18.44 -2.80
N ARG A 355 22.43 -18.09 -2.89
CA ARG A 355 23.44 -18.81 -3.66
C ARG A 355 24.56 -19.26 -2.73
N LYS A 356 25.14 -20.44 -2.98
CA LYS A 356 26.27 -20.95 -2.19
C LYS A 356 27.50 -20.06 -2.42
N LYS A 357 28.48 -20.13 -1.50
CA LYS A 357 29.66 -19.25 -1.51
C LYS A 357 30.49 -19.32 -2.82
N ASP A 358 30.40 -20.42 -3.57
CA ASP A 358 31.08 -20.63 -4.86
C ASP A 358 30.20 -20.37 -6.10
N ASP A 359 28.93 -20.02 -5.92
CA ASP A 359 28.02 -19.73 -7.03
C ASP A 359 28.31 -18.34 -7.62
N ARG A 360 28.13 -18.19 -8.94
CA ARG A 360 28.29 -16.90 -9.62
C ARG A 360 27.29 -15.88 -9.08
N LYS A 361 27.77 -14.65 -8.85
CA LYS A 361 26.95 -13.49 -8.45
C LYS A 361 25.76 -13.29 -9.41
N PRO A 362 24.58 -12.87 -8.93
CA PRO A 362 23.48 -12.49 -9.83
C PRO A 362 23.87 -11.30 -10.71
N PRO A 363 23.24 -11.17 -11.90
CA PRO A 363 23.36 -9.94 -12.67
C PRO A 363 22.85 -8.76 -11.82
N ALA A 364 23.40 -7.58 -12.03
CA ALA A 364 22.88 -6.36 -11.44
C ALA A 364 21.45 -6.11 -11.96
N TYR A 365 20.55 -5.70 -11.07
CA TYR A 365 19.15 -5.44 -11.40
C TYR A 365 18.64 -4.21 -10.64
N GLN A 366 17.59 -3.59 -11.16
CA GLN A 366 16.93 -2.45 -10.52
C GLN A 366 15.73 -2.95 -9.71
N SER A 367 15.81 -2.88 -8.38
CA SER A 367 14.74 -3.36 -7.49
C SER A 367 13.43 -2.57 -7.60
N THR A 368 13.51 -1.29 -8.01
CA THR A 368 12.36 -0.39 -8.19
C THR A 368 11.75 -0.47 -9.59
N ALA A 369 12.48 -0.99 -10.58
CA ALA A 369 11.99 -1.16 -11.94
C ALA A 369 11.46 -2.59 -12.12
N TRP A 370 10.15 -2.74 -11.90
CA TRP A 370 9.47 -4.02 -11.98
C TRP A 370 8.24 -3.93 -12.89
N LYS A 371 7.84 -5.08 -13.44
CA LYS A 371 6.64 -5.23 -14.27
C LYS A 371 5.93 -6.54 -13.91
N GLU A 372 4.61 -6.49 -13.93
CA GLU A 372 3.76 -7.67 -13.74
C GLU A 372 3.29 -8.20 -15.10
N PHE A 373 3.31 -9.51 -15.22
CA PHE A 373 2.80 -10.25 -16.36
C PHE A 373 1.63 -11.13 -15.91
N PRO A 374 0.65 -11.41 -16.79
CA PRO A 374 -0.35 -12.44 -16.55
C PRO A 374 0.31 -13.77 -16.14
N PHE A 375 -0.34 -14.55 -15.28
CA PHE A 375 0.26 -15.79 -14.77
C PHE A 375 0.45 -16.88 -15.84
N ASP A 376 -0.29 -16.76 -16.94
CA ASP A 376 -0.27 -17.61 -18.12
C ASP A 376 0.65 -17.06 -19.22
N ALA A 377 1.38 -15.97 -18.97
CA ALA A 377 2.37 -15.45 -19.90
C ALA A 377 3.50 -16.47 -20.10
N ASP A 378 3.88 -16.69 -21.36
CA ASP A 378 4.98 -17.57 -21.70
C ASP A 378 6.31 -16.81 -21.70
N PRO A 379 7.40 -17.41 -21.17
CA PRO A 379 8.73 -16.83 -21.27
C PRO A 379 9.19 -16.68 -22.73
N ILE A 380 10.06 -15.70 -22.97
CA ILE A 380 10.66 -15.45 -24.28
C ILE A 380 11.85 -16.38 -24.49
N HIS A 381 11.78 -17.20 -25.54
CA HIS A 381 12.80 -18.21 -25.85
C HIS A 381 13.73 -17.85 -27.00
N GLN A 382 13.49 -16.72 -27.68
CA GLN A 382 14.29 -16.25 -28.81
C GLN A 382 14.41 -14.73 -28.75
N ILE A 383 15.55 -14.20 -29.18
CA ILE A 383 15.70 -12.76 -29.39
C ILE A 383 14.86 -12.42 -30.62
N ILE A 384 13.79 -11.66 -30.44
CA ILE A 384 12.97 -11.19 -31.55
C ILE A 384 13.79 -10.12 -32.27
N GLU A 385 14.34 -10.45 -33.44
CA GLU A 385 14.79 -9.42 -34.38
C GLU A 385 13.57 -8.56 -34.72
N LYS A 386 13.57 -7.29 -34.32
CA LYS A 386 12.56 -6.35 -34.82
C LYS A 386 12.63 -6.41 -36.35
N LYS A 387 11.57 -6.90 -36.99
CA LYS A 387 11.28 -6.57 -38.39
C LYS A 387 11.45 -5.06 -38.48
N THR A 388 12.37 -4.61 -39.31
CA THR A 388 12.63 -3.20 -39.60
C THR A 388 11.28 -2.54 -39.88
N LEU A 389 10.73 -1.85 -38.87
CA LEU A 389 9.64 -0.92 -39.10
C LEU A 389 10.26 0.17 -39.95
N ILE A 390 9.71 0.34 -41.15
CA ILE A 390 10.15 1.34 -42.12
C ILE A 390 10.27 2.67 -41.38
N HIS A 391 11.48 3.21 -41.43
CA HIS A 391 12.01 4.24 -40.54
C HIS A 391 11.65 5.66 -41.02
N ASP A 392 10.48 5.84 -41.66
CA ASP A 392 10.19 7.07 -42.41
C ASP A 392 9.32 8.08 -41.63
N ASP A 393 8.46 7.65 -40.70
CA ASP A 393 7.50 8.59 -40.08
C ASP A 393 8.05 9.39 -38.90
N TYR A 394 9.10 8.93 -38.21
CA TYR A 394 9.65 9.62 -37.02
C TYR A 394 10.99 10.31 -37.26
N GLN A 395 11.67 10.03 -38.37
CA GLN A 395 12.97 10.64 -38.67
C GLN A 395 12.82 12.15 -38.88
N THR A 396 11.75 12.57 -39.55
CA THR A 396 11.48 13.99 -39.81
C THR A 396 11.20 14.78 -38.53
N GLU A 397 10.45 14.20 -37.58
CA GLU A 397 10.19 14.83 -36.27
C GLU A 397 11.46 14.87 -35.40
N PHE A 398 12.26 13.80 -35.44
CA PHE A 398 13.53 13.75 -34.70
C PHE A 398 14.55 14.76 -35.25
N ASP A 399 14.72 14.82 -36.57
CA ASP A 399 15.63 15.76 -37.23
C ASP A 399 15.18 17.22 -37.00
N SER A 400 13.87 17.48 -37.00
CA SER A 400 13.30 18.79 -36.66
C SER A 400 13.59 19.17 -35.21
N THR A 401 13.40 18.23 -34.27
CA THR A 401 13.66 18.45 -32.85
C THR A 401 15.16 18.67 -32.59
N GLU A 402 16.02 17.92 -33.26
CA GLU A 402 17.48 18.07 -33.14
C GLU A 402 17.96 19.42 -33.70
N ALA A 403 17.33 19.90 -34.78
CA ALA A 403 17.60 21.24 -35.33
C ALA A 403 17.19 22.36 -34.36
N GLU A 404 16.03 22.27 -33.71
CA GLU A 404 15.58 23.23 -32.69
C GLU A 404 16.50 23.26 -31.47
N ILE A 405 16.98 22.08 -31.03
CA ILE A 405 17.95 21.97 -29.93
C ILE A 405 19.26 22.68 -30.31
N ARG A 406 19.82 22.40 -31.50
CA ARG A 406 21.05 23.05 -31.97
C ARG A 406 20.91 24.57 -32.12
N GLU A 407 19.75 25.06 -32.54
CA GLU A 407 19.49 26.50 -32.63
C GLU A 407 19.40 27.14 -31.24
N THR A 408 18.74 26.46 -30.30
CA THR A 408 18.65 26.88 -28.89
C THR A 408 20.03 26.92 -28.23
N GLU A 409 20.89 25.94 -28.48
CA GLU A 409 22.27 25.91 -27.99
C GLU A 409 23.09 27.08 -28.52
N LYS A 410 23.00 27.39 -29.82
CA LYS A 410 23.65 28.57 -30.42
C LYS A 410 23.15 29.87 -29.79
N ARG A 411 21.85 29.98 -29.52
CA ARG A 411 21.26 31.15 -28.86
C ARG A 411 21.76 31.31 -27.42
N ASN A 412 21.83 30.20 -26.68
CA ASN A 412 22.39 30.19 -25.32
C ASN A 412 23.88 30.54 -25.31
N GLN A 413 24.65 30.10 -26.29
CA GLN A 413 26.06 30.44 -26.41
C GLN A 413 26.27 31.94 -26.69
N ARG A 414 25.45 32.54 -27.57
CA ARG A 414 25.46 34.00 -27.80
C ARG A 414 25.09 34.79 -26.54
N LEU A 415 24.03 34.39 -25.84
CA LEU A 415 23.62 34.99 -24.57
C LEU A 415 24.73 34.95 -23.52
N ARG A 416 25.45 33.81 -23.41
CA ARG A 416 26.60 33.71 -22.51
C ARG A 416 27.72 34.68 -22.89
N SER A 417 28.03 34.80 -24.18
CA SER A 417 29.04 35.76 -24.65
C SER A 417 28.62 37.22 -24.40
N ASP A 418 27.35 37.56 -24.59
CA ASP A 418 26.83 38.90 -24.31
C ASP A 418 26.83 39.22 -22.82
N ILE A 419 26.47 38.26 -21.96
CA ILE A 419 26.57 38.40 -20.49
C ILE A 419 28.01 38.66 -20.08
N GLU A 420 28.98 37.95 -20.68
CA GLU A 420 30.40 38.14 -20.36
C GLU A 420 30.90 39.52 -20.83
N ARG A 421 30.45 39.99 -22.01
CA ARG A 421 30.75 41.35 -22.49
C ARG A 421 30.20 42.41 -21.53
N ILE A 422 28.95 42.27 -21.10
CA ILE A 422 28.31 43.19 -20.15
C ILE A 422 29.05 43.21 -18.81
N LYS A 423 29.51 42.05 -18.32
CA LYS A 423 30.33 41.99 -17.09
C LYS A 423 31.65 42.74 -17.24
N GLN A 424 32.34 42.60 -18.36
CA GLN A 424 33.59 43.33 -18.63
C GLN A 424 33.35 44.84 -18.74
N GLU A 425 32.29 45.26 -19.43
CA GLU A 425 31.90 46.68 -19.53
C GLU A 425 31.54 47.26 -18.15
N SER A 426 30.83 46.50 -17.31
CA SER A 426 30.50 46.91 -15.94
C SER A 426 31.72 47.06 -15.04
N GLN A 427 32.70 46.14 -15.14
CA GLN A 427 33.97 46.25 -14.41
C GLN A 427 34.80 47.46 -14.88
N GLY A 428 34.77 47.75 -16.19
CA GLY A 428 35.39 48.95 -16.75
C GLY A 428 34.76 50.24 -16.22
N MET A 429 33.43 50.28 -16.10
CA MET A 429 32.72 51.42 -15.52
C MET A 429 32.99 51.59 -14.03
N GLU A 430 33.07 50.51 -13.24
CA GLU A 430 33.46 50.60 -11.82
C GLU A 430 34.88 51.18 -11.66
N SER A 431 35.83 50.75 -12.50
CA SER A 431 37.20 51.29 -12.51
C SER A 431 37.23 52.78 -12.85
N LEU A 432 36.46 53.21 -13.84
CA LEU A 432 36.28 54.62 -14.20
C LEU A 432 35.62 55.44 -13.09
N PHE A 433 34.62 54.87 -12.41
CA PHE A 433 33.96 55.51 -11.27
C PHE A 433 34.93 55.72 -10.11
N ILE A 434 35.80 54.74 -9.83
CA ILE A 434 36.84 54.83 -8.81
C ILE A 434 37.89 55.88 -9.19
N GLN A 435 38.32 55.95 -10.45
CA GLN A 435 39.26 56.97 -10.93
C GLN A 435 38.69 58.39 -10.89
N VAL A 436 37.42 58.58 -11.27
CA VAL A 436 36.74 59.88 -11.17
C VAL A 436 36.55 60.27 -9.70
N ALA A 437 36.20 59.31 -8.83
CA ALA A 437 36.11 59.54 -7.39
C ALA A 437 37.45 59.90 -6.73
N THR A 438 38.59 59.50 -7.29
CA THR A 438 39.92 59.89 -6.81
C THR A 438 40.40 61.24 -7.33
N LEU A 439 39.90 61.69 -8.49
CA LEU A 439 40.23 63.00 -9.08
C LEU A 439 39.40 64.15 -8.48
N VAL A 440 38.23 63.85 -7.89
CA VAL A 440 37.41 64.83 -7.18
C VAL A 440 37.87 64.92 -5.72
N LYS A 441 38.59 66.00 -5.37
CA LYS A 441 38.82 66.36 -3.96
C LYS A 441 37.47 66.72 -3.33
N TRP A 442 36.98 65.85 -2.46
CA TRP A 442 35.84 66.14 -1.59
C TRP A 442 36.31 67.04 -0.45
N GLU A 443 36.01 68.34 -0.51
CA GLU A 443 36.11 69.22 0.66
C GLU A 443 34.81 69.15 1.47
N TRP A 444 34.97 68.88 2.76
CA TRP A 444 33.91 68.89 3.76
C TRP A 444 33.43 70.33 3.97
N ILE A 445 32.13 70.57 3.83
CA ILE A 445 31.47 71.83 4.22
C ILE A 445 30.48 71.50 5.34
N GLU A 446 30.83 71.83 6.59
CA GLU A 446 29.85 72.12 7.64
C GLU A 446 29.24 73.50 7.36
N PRO A 447 27.92 73.76 7.51
CA PRO A 447 27.30 73.94 8.84
C PRO A 447 25.79 73.52 8.89
N GLY A 448 25.18 73.24 10.04
CA GLY A 448 24.73 74.21 11.03
C GLY A 448 23.33 74.77 10.71
N CYS A 449 22.32 74.24 11.42
CA CYS A 449 20.95 74.76 11.63
C CYS A 449 20.12 75.18 10.39
N ILE A 450 19.11 74.36 10.03
CA ILE A 450 17.67 74.66 10.21
C ILE A 450 16.84 73.42 9.83
N LYS A 451 15.99 73.07 10.79
CA LYS A 451 14.86 72.13 10.92
C LYS A 451 14.35 71.38 9.67
N GLU A 452 14.18 70.08 9.87
CA GLU A 452 13.44 69.12 9.03
C GLU A 452 12.08 69.68 8.59
N PRO A 453 11.71 69.45 7.33
CA PRO A 453 10.82 68.31 7.07
C PRO A 453 11.11 67.64 5.72
N GLN A 454 11.69 66.43 5.67
CA GLN A 454 11.91 65.71 4.39
C GLN A 454 11.86 64.19 4.60
N GLY A 455 11.05 63.38 3.90
CA GLY A 455 10.52 63.60 2.55
C GLY A 455 11.67 63.60 1.54
N LYS A 456 12.49 62.54 1.48
CA LYS A 456 13.68 62.49 0.64
C LYS A 456 13.35 62.16 -0.82
N ASP A 457 12.95 63.17 -1.58
CA ASP A 457 13.56 63.42 -2.88
C ASP A 457 14.71 64.41 -2.65
N ARG A 458 15.96 63.96 -2.80
CA ARG A 458 17.12 64.86 -2.86
C ARG A 458 17.68 64.83 -4.27
N LEU A 459 17.21 65.77 -5.08
CA LEU A 459 17.84 66.18 -6.34
C LEU A 459 19.21 66.81 -6.04
N PHE A 460 20.29 66.18 -6.50
CA PHE A 460 21.59 66.82 -6.61
C PHE A 460 21.70 67.47 -7.99
N ARG A 461 22.00 68.78 -8.02
CA ARG A 461 22.22 69.57 -9.23
C ARG A 461 23.72 69.60 -9.52
N LEU A 462 24.17 68.97 -10.62
CA LEU A 462 25.55 69.13 -11.09
C LEU A 462 25.75 70.56 -11.61
N LYS A 463 26.80 71.23 -11.13
CA LYS A 463 27.41 72.38 -11.81
C LYS A 463 28.74 71.94 -12.41
N TYR A 464 28.86 72.04 -13.73
CA TYR A 464 30.12 71.89 -14.43
C TYR A 464 31.00 73.11 -14.16
N TYR A 465 32.28 72.89 -13.86
CA TYR A 465 33.33 73.88 -14.10
C TYR A 465 34.27 73.31 -15.15
N THR A 466 34.40 74.01 -16.27
CA THR A 466 35.40 73.77 -17.30
C THR A 466 36.72 74.39 -16.88
N THR A 467 37.78 73.59 -16.90
CA THR A 467 39.14 74.00 -17.28
C THR A 467 39.81 72.86 -18.00
#